data_AF-W4FBE5-F1
#
_entry.id   AF-W4FBE5-F1
#
_cell.length_a   1.000
_cell.length_b   1.000
_cell.length_c   1.000
_cell.angle_alpha   90.00
_cell.angle_beta   90.00
_cell.angle_gamma   90.00
#
_symmetry.space_group_name_H-M   'P 1'
#
loop_
_entity.id
_entity.type
_entity.pdbx_description
1 polymer ?
#
loop_
_entity_poly.entity_id
_entity_poly.type
_entity_poly.pdbx_seq_one_letter_code
_entity_poly.pdbx_strand_id
1 'polypeptide(L)'
;MPMLQLPTPPRLREAEQALEQALRYDLVNTTLLRELSNEFVAVDKLEAAESLLRGSLLAGDSSLTRKTLQDVLVTHNSTSTGLEQYKKVVEGCSSMGDRATLLARCANLLSMLGRLEEAKEYLDTTSATRSDKEAFIGRQVQQYHHRVDGP
;
A
#
# COMPACT_ATOMS: atom_id res chain seq x y z
N MET A 1 23.55 21.62 -12.70
CA MET A 1 23.43 21.04 -11.34
C MET A 1 22.14 20.23 -11.31
N PRO A 2 22.17 18.89 -11.45
CA PRO A 2 20.97 18.07 -11.39
C PRO A 2 20.59 17.84 -9.92
N MET A 3 19.32 18.05 -9.58
CA MET A 3 18.76 17.75 -8.26
C MET A 3 18.52 16.25 -8.15
N LEU A 4 19.23 15.62 -7.22
CA LEU A 4 19.18 14.20 -6.92
C LEU A 4 17.82 13.81 -6.32
N GLN A 5 17.32 12.68 -6.85
CA GLN A 5 16.31 11.78 -6.30
C GLN A 5 16.13 11.89 -4.76
N LEU A 6 14.91 12.15 -4.26
CA LEU A 6 14.62 11.91 -2.85
C LEU A 6 14.64 10.39 -2.58
N PRO A 7 15.51 9.89 -1.68
CA PRO A 7 15.48 8.50 -1.28
C PRO A 7 14.29 8.26 -0.34
N THR A 8 13.56 7.17 -0.55
CA THR A 8 12.68 6.56 0.46
C THR A 8 13.41 6.51 1.81
N PRO A 9 12.79 6.92 2.93
CA PRO A 9 13.55 7.29 4.11
C PRO A 9 14.22 6.04 4.72
N PRO A 10 15.56 6.00 4.84
CA PRO A 10 16.31 4.86 5.39
C PRO A 10 15.83 4.45 6.80
N ARG A 11 15.16 5.36 7.51
CA ARG A 11 14.65 5.21 8.87
C ARG A 11 13.52 4.18 9.02
N LEU A 12 12.66 3.97 8.02
CA LEU A 12 11.58 2.97 8.13
C LEU A 12 12.17 1.55 8.20
N ARG A 13 13.11 1.26 7.30
CA ARG A 13 13.79 -0.04 7.23
C ARG A 13 14.61 -0.30 8.49
N GLU A 14 15.30 0.72 9.00
CA GLU A 14 16.01 0.64 10.28
C GLU A 14 15.06 0.38 11.46
N ALA A 15 13.89 1.04 11.48
CA ALA A 15 12.87 0.81 12.49
C ALA A 15 12.28 -0.62 12.44
N GLU A 16 12.03 -1.15 11.24
CA GLU A 16 11.59 -2.53 11.04
C GLU A 16 12.64 -3.54 11.52
N GLN A 17 13.92 -3.30 11.19
CA GLN A 17 15.03 -4.16 11.63
C GLN A 17 15.23 -4.11 13.15
N ALA A 18 15.15 -2.91 13.75
CA ALA A 18 15.25 -2.73 15.19
C ALA A 18 14.08 -3.43 15.91
N LEU A 19 12.87 -3.32 15.37
CA LEU A 19 11.70 -4.03 15.87
C LEU A 19 11.89 -5.56 15.79
N GLU A 20 12.39 -6.07 14.65
CA GLU A 20 12.66 -7.50 14.49
C GLU A 20 13.64 -8.01 15.55
N GLN A 21 14.72 -7.26 15.83
CA GLN A 21 15.64 -7.61 16.91
C GLN A 21 14.98 -7.53 18.28
N ALA A 22 14.19 -6.48 18.56
CA ALA A 22 13.50 -6.33 19.84
C ALA A 22 12.55 -7.51 20.12
N LEU A 23 11.78 -7.93 19.11
CA LEU A 23 10.90 -9.09 19.21
C LEU A 23 11.70 -10.40 19.38
N ARG A 24 12.82 -10.56 18.66
CA ARG A 24 13.69 -11.74 18.75
C ARG A 24 14.29 -11.94 20.14
N TYR A 25 14.60 -10.84 20.84
CA TYR A 25 15.18 -10.87 22.19
C TYR A 25 14.15 -10.72 23.32
N ASP A 26 12.85 -10.79 23.00
CA ASP A 26 11.74 -10.61 23.96
C ASP A 26 11.87 -9.31 24.78
N LEU A 27 12.39 -8.26 24.14
CA LEU A 27 12.54 -6.92 24.72
C LEU A 27 11.19 -6.19 24.69
N VAL A 28 10.19 -6.77 25.33
CA VAL A 28 8.80 -6.32 25.30
C VAL A 28 8.62 -5.13 26.24
N ASN A 29 9.04 -3.95 25.78
CA ASN A 29 8.76 -2.69 26.45
C ASN A 29 7.45 -2.09 25.92
N THR A 30 6.44 -2.00 26.79
CA THR A 30 5.10 -1.51 26.46
C THR A 30 5.10 -0.08 25.89
N THR A 31 5.99 0.79 26.37
CA THR A 31 6.10 2.16 25.88
C THR A 31 6.70 2.20 24.48
N LEU A 32 7.78 1.44 24.26
CA LEU A 32 8.44 1.35 22.96
C LEU A 32 7.51 0.76 21.89
N LEU A 33 6.78 -0.31 22.20
CA LEU A 33 5.83 -0.92 21.26
C LEU A 33 4.71 0.05 20.87
N ARG A 34 4.22 0.84 21.82
CA ARG A 34 3.23 1.89 21.53
C ARG A 34 3.83 3.00 20.66
N GLU A 35 5.03 3.47 20.95
CA GLU A 35 5.69 4.51 20.13
C GLU A 35 5.93 4.01 18.70
N LEU A 36 6.47 2.80 18.54
CA LEU A 36 6.62 2.17 17.23
C LEU A 36 5.28 2.03 16.51
N SER A 37 4.22 1.62 17.22
CA SER A 37 2.90 1.52 16.60
C SER A 37 2.39 2.85 16.04
N ASN A 38 2.65 3.97 16.73
CA ASN A 38 2.28 5.30 16.23
C ASN A 38 3.03 5.66 14.95
N GLU A 39 4.31 5.29 14.86
CA GLU A 39 5.10 5.48 13.63
C GLU A 39 4.56 4.62 12.48
N PHE A 40 4.15 3.36 12.75
CA PHE A 40 3.50 2.51 11.74
C PHE A 40 2.13 3.06 11.30
N VAL A 41 1.36 3.69 12.19
CA VAL A 41 0.14 4.42 11.83
C VAL A 41 0.48 5.62 10.92
N ALA A 42 1.55 6.36 11.21
CA ALA A 42 1.95 7.53 10.43
C ALA A 42 2.38 7.18 8.99
N VAL A 43 2.78 5.93 8.74
CA VAL A 43 3.10 5.40 7.40
C VAL A 43 2.03 4.46 6.85
N ASP A 44 0.82 4.54 7.39
CA ASP A 44 -0.37 3.78 6.96
C ASP A 44 -0.25 2.25 7.01
N LYS A 45 0.68 1.71 7.78
CA LYS A 45 0.85 0.26 8.00
C LYS A 45 0.00 -0.21 9.18
N LEU A 46 -1.31 -0.24 8.97
CA LEU A 46 -2.31 -0.44 10.04
C LEU A 46 -2.21 -1.82 10.70
N GLU A 47 -1.97 -2.89 9.93
CA GLU A 47 -1.84 -4.26 10.48
C GLU A 47 -0.62 -4.40 11.41
N ALA A 48 0.52 -3.83 11.01
CA ALA A 48 1.73 -3.81 11.84
C ALA A 48 1.51 -3.01 13.13
N ALA A 49 0.86 -1.84 13.03
CA ALA A 49 0.50 -1.03 14.19
C ALA A 49 -0.43 -1.79 15.16
N GLU A 50 -1.45 -2.48 14.63
CA GLU A 50 -2.37 -3.29 15.44
C GLU A 50 -1.63 -4.40 16.19
N SER A 51 -0.74 -5.11 15.50
CA SER A 51 0.05 -6.20 16.08
C SER A 51 0.93 -5.71 17.24
N LEU A 52 1.58 -4.55 17.08
CA LEU A 52 2.39 -3.92 18.12
C LEU A 52 1.57 -3.49 19.33
N LEU A 53 0.40 -2.90 19.11
CA LEU A 53 -0.50 -2.47 20.19
C LEU A 53 -1.05 -3.66 20.98
N ARG A 54 -1.41 -4.76 20.30
CA ARG A 54 -1.80 -6.02 20.97
C ARG A 54 -0.64 -6.58 21.78
N GLY A 55 0.57 -6.62 21.22
CA GLY A 55 1.78 -7.03 21.94
C GLY A 55 2.04 -6.16 23.17
N SER A 56 1.87 -4.84 23.05
CA SER A 56 1.98 -3.91 24.18
C SER A 56 0.97 -4.22 25.29
N LEU A 57 -0.29 -4.55 24.95
CA LEU A 57 -1.32 -4.86 25.94
C LEU A 57 -1.07 -6.19 26.65
N LEU A 58 -0.45 -7.16 25.98
CA LEU A 58 -0.05 -8.42 26.60
C LEU A 58 1.03 -8.23 27.66
N ALA A 59 1.97 -7.30 27.44
CA ALA A 59 3.02 -6.98 28.41
C ALA A 59 2.60 -5.97 29.49
N GLY A 60 1.54 -5.19 29.26
CA GLY A 60 0.97 -4.32 30.28
C GLY A 60 -0.27 -3.59 29.81
N ASP A 61 -1.35 -3.69 30.59
CA ASP A 61 -2.59 -2.99 30.27
C ASP A 61 -2.43 -1.48 30.42
N SER A 62 -2.93 -0.75 29.43
CA SER A 62 -2.92 0.71 29.41
C SER A 62 -4.18 1.20 28.70
N SER A 63 -4.92 2.08 29.38
CA SER A 63 -6.10 2.72 28.80
C SER A 63 -5.77 3.50 27.53
N LEU A 64 -4.59 4.14 27.48
CA LEU A 64 -4.10 4.85 26.31
C LEU A 64 -3.84 3.88 25.15
N THR A 65 -3.15 2.76 25.40
CA THR A 65 -2.89 1.74 24.36
C THR A 65 -4.18 1.12 23.84
N ARG A 66 -5.16 0.85 24.71
CA ARG A 66 -6.50 0.38 24.30
C ARG A 66 -7.23 1.38 23.42
N LYS A 67 -7.15 2.68 23.74
CA LYS A 67 -7.72 3.74 22.91
C LYS A 67 -7.06 3.79 21.53
N THR A 68 -5.73 3.82 21.48
CA THR A 68 -5.00 3.82 20.20
C THR A 68 -5.33 2.59 19.37
N LEU A 69 -5.40 1.40 19.99
CA LEU A 69 -5.81 0.17 19.30
C LEU A 69 -7.22 0.28 18.73
N GLN A 70 -8.16 0.82 19.49
CA GLN A 70 -9.53 1.05 19.01
C GLN A 70 -9.56 1.98 17.80
N ASP A 71 -8.81 3.08 17.83
CA ASP A 71 -8.72 4.04 16.73
C ASP A 71 -8.11 3.40 15.47
N VAL A 72 -7.08 2.56 15.64
CA VAL A 72 -6.47 1.78 14.55
C VAL A 72 -7.46 0.77 13.96
N LEU A 73 -8.21 0.05 14.80
CA LEU A 73 -9.21 -0.93 14.34
C LEU A 73 -10.36 -0.27 13.56
N VAL A 74 -10.82 0.90 14.02
CA VAL A 74 -11.85 1.68 13.31
C VAL A 74 -11.33 2.09 11.93
N THR A 75 -10.10 2.61 11.87
CA THR A 75 -9.45 2.97 10.61
C THR A 75 -9.29 1.76 9.70
N HIS A 76 -8.78 0.63 10.22
CA HIS A 76 -8.59 -0.61 9.47
C HIS A 76 -9.91 -1.13 8.87
N ASN A 77 -10.98 -1.15 9.67
CA ASN A 77 -12.31 -1.57 9.19
C ASN A 77 -12.89 -0.61 8.13
N SER A 78 -12.69 0.70 8.29
CA SER A 78 -13.09 1.70 7.30
C SER A 78 -12.34 1.54 5.98
N THR A 79 -11.02 1.34 6.04
CA THR A 79 -10.15 1.07 4.88
C THR A 79 -10.59 -0.19 4.14
N SER A 80 -10.87 -1.28 4.88
CA SER A 80 -11.40 -2.52 4.31
C SER A 80 -12.75 -2.32 3.63
N THR A 81 -13.66 -1.58 4.27
CA THR A 81 -14.95 -1.25 3.66
C THR A 81 -14.78 -0.43 2.38
N GLY A 82 -13.89 0.57 2.40
CA GLY A 82 -13.57 1.39 1.23
C GLY A 82 -13.03 0.56 0.06
N LEU A 83 -12.13 -0.39 0.34
CA LEU A 83 -11.59 -1.30 -0.66
C LEU A 83 -12.70 -2.11 -1.35
N GLU A 84 -13.64 -2.67 -0.59
CA GLU A 84 -14.75 -3.44 -1.16
C GLU A 84 -15.68 -2.57 -2.04
N GLN A 85 -15.87 -1.30 -1.70
CA GLN A 85 -16.60 -0.38 -2.59
C GLN A 85 -15.81 -0.09 -3.88
N TYR A 86 -14.50 0.15 -3.78
CA TYR A 86 -13.68 0.37 -4.97
C TYR A 86 -13.65 -0.84 -5.90
N LYS A 87 -13.59 -2.07 -5.37
CA LYS A 87 -13.67 -3.30 -6.16
C LYS A 87 -14.98 -3.38 -6.96
N LYS A 88 -16.12 -3.08 -6.35
CA LYS A 88 -17.41 -3.00 -7.05
C LYS A 88 -17.41 -1.97 -8.17
N VAL A 89 -16.80 -0.80 -7.94
CA VAL A 89 -16.66 0.23 -8.97
C VAL A 89 -15.77 -0.25 -10.11
N VAL A 90 -14.67 -0.95 -9.82
CA VAL A 90 -13.78 -1.55 -10.83
C VAL A 90 -14.56 -2.55 -11.69
N GLU A 91 -15.35 -3.44 -11.09
CA GLU A 91 -16.17 -4.43 -11.81
C GLU A 91 -17.16 -3.79 -12.78
N GLY A 92 -17.78 -2.67 -12.39
CA GLY A 92 -18.71 -1.91 -13.22
C GLY A 92 -18.06 -0.89 -14.17
N CYS A 93 -16.72 -0.74 -14.16
CA CYS A 93 -16.04 0.30 -14.92
C CYS A 93 -15.70 -0.15 -16.35
N SER A 94 -16.32 0.51 -17.34
CA SER A 94 -16.07 0.27 -18.77
C SER A 94 -14.85 1.00 -19.33
N SER A 95 -14.41 2.07 -18.65
CA SER A 95 -13.27 2.89 -19.09
C SER A 95 -11.96 2.30 -18.58
N MET A 96 -11.10 1.86 -19.50
CA MET A 96 -9.77 1.31 -19.15
C MET A 96 -8.89 2.30 -18.37
N GLY A 97 -9.02 3.62 -18.62
CA GLY A 97 -8.23 4.65 -17.91
C GLY A 97 -8.68 4.86 -16.47
N ASP A 98 -10.00 4.91 -16.26
CA ASP A 98 -10.58 5.02 -14.93
C ASP A 98 -10.36 3.74 -14.13
N ARG A 99 -10.49 2.58 -14.80
CA ARG A 99 -10.19 1.26 -14.22
C ARG A 99 -8.75 1.18 -13.70
N ALA A 100 -7.76 1.67 -14.45
CA ALA A 100 -6.37 1.67 -14.01
C ALA A 100 -6.17 2.55 -12.75
N THR A 101 -6.81 3.71 -12.70
CA THR A 101 -6.75 4.62 -11.54
C THR A 101 -7.41 3.99 -10.31
N LEU A 102 -8.54 3.31 -10.49
CA LEU A 102 -9.25 2.61 -9.42
C LEU A 102 -8.45 1.40 -8.89
N LEU A 103 -7.83 0.61 -9.79
CA LEU A 103 -6.95 -0.49 -9.40
C LEU A 103 -5.74 -0.02 -8.60
N ALA A 104 -5.12 1.10 -8.99
CA ALA A 104 -4.04 1.71 -8.23
C ALA A 104 -4.49 2.17 -6.82
N ARG A 105 -5.72 2.69 -6.69
CA ARG A 105 -6.31 3.01 -5.38
C ARG A 105 -6.56 1.76 -4.54
N CYS A 106 -7.09 0.70 -5.13
CA CYS A 106 -7.24 -0.59 -4.46
C CYS A 106 -5.90 -1.13 -3.96
N ALA A 107 -4.85 -1.07 -4.77
CA ALA A 107 -3.50 -1.52 -4.39
C ALA A 107 -2.95 -0.74 -3.18
N ASN A 108 -3.17 0.57 -3.11
CA ASN A 108 -2.81 1.36 -1.94
C ASN A 108 -3.57 0.91 -0.69
N LEU A 109 -4.89 0.77 -0.75
CA LEU A 109 -5.68 0.32 0.41
C LEU A 109 -5.30 -1.10 0.83
N LEU A 110 -5.03 -2.00 -0.11
CA LEU A 110 -4.52 -3.35 0.16
C LEU A 110 -3.17 -3.29 0.89
N SER A 111 -2.27 -2.38 0.49
CA SER A 111 -0.98 -2.18 1.15
C SER A 111 -1.14 -1.69 2.59
N MET A 112 -2.09 -0.79 2.85
CA MET A 112 -2.39 -0.30 4.19
C MET A 112 -2.92 -1.41 5.13
N LEU A 113 -3.68 -2.34 4.55
CA LEU A 113 -4.22 -3.52 5.22
C LEU A 113 -3.20 -4.68 5.31
N GLY A 114 -1.96 -4.48 4.86
CA GLY A 114 -0.90 -5.51 4.86
C GLY A 114 -1.06 -6.63 3.83
N ARG A 115 -2.05 -6.53 2.93
CA ARG A 115 -2.31 -7.51 1.84
C ARG A 115 -1.42 -7.22 0.62
N LEU A 116 -0.11 -7.35 0.81
CA LEU A 116 0.91 -6.92 -0.15
C LEU A 116 0.90 -7.72 -1.46
N GLU A 117 0.65 -9.02 -1.40
CA GLU A 117 0.57 -9.87 -2.61
C GLU A 117 -0.58 -9.44 -3.52
N GLU A 118 -1.76 -9.20 -2.96
CA GLU A 118 -2.92 -8.71 -3.71
C GLU A 118 -2.68 -7.29 -4.24
N ALA A 119 -2.05 -6.42 -3.44
CA ALA A 119 -1.68 -5.08 -3.90
C ALA A 119 -0.77 -5.15 -5.15
N LYS A 120 0.19 -6.08 -5.16
CA LYS A 120 1.09 -6.29 -6.29
C LYS A 120 0.34 -6.79 -7.53
N GLU A 121 -0.57 -7.74 -7.38
CA GLU A 121 -1.40 -8.22 -8.50
C GLU A 121 -2.22 -7.08 -9.15
N TYR A 122 -2.78 -6.20 -8.32
CA TYR A 122 -3.51 -5.03 -8.81
C TYR A 122 -2.60 -4.03 -9.54
N LEU A 123 -1.35 -3.85 -9.10
CA LEU A 123 -0.38 -3.02 -9.81
C LEU A 123 0.06 -3.67 -11.14
N ASP A 124 0.30 -4.98 -11.15
CA ASP A 124 0.71 -5.71 -12.34
C ASP A 124 -0.36 -5.62 -13.43
N THR A 125 -1.65 -5.75 -13.07
CA THR A 125 -2.77 -5.55 -14.01
C THR A 125 -2.86 -4.13 -14.56
N THR A 126 -2.55 -3.10 -13.77
CA THR A 126 -2.46 -1.71 -14.31
C THR A 126 -1.29 -1.53 -15.28
N SER A 127 -0.16 -2.19 -15.04
CA SER A 127 1.01 -2.11 -15.93
C SER A 127 0.79 -2.84 -17.26
N ALA A 128 0.12 -4.00 -17.23
CA ALA A 128 -0.23 -4.77 -18.42
C ALA A 128 -1.17 -3.99 -19.35
N THR A 129 -2.23 -3.39 -18.79
CA THR A 129 -3.17 -2.56 -19.56
C THR A 129 -2.53 -1.30 -20.14
N ARG A 130 -1.43 -0.80 -19.56
CA ARG A 130 -0.64 0.32 -20.10
C ARG A 130 0.27 -0.11 -21.25
N SER A 131 0.97 -1.23 -21.13
CA SER A 131 1.81 -1.79 -22.22
C SER A 131 0.99 -2.13 -23.47
N ASP A 132 -0.21 -2.66 -23.31
CA ASP A 132 -1.09 -2.99 -24.45
C ASP A 132 -1.49 -1.75 -25.26
N LYS A 133 -1.66 -0.58 -24.60
CA LYS A 133 -1.93 0.69 -25.29
C LYS A 133 -0.76 1.15 -26.15
N GLU A 134 0.45 1.09 -25.63
CA GLU A 134 1.66 1.51 -26.36
C GLU A 134 1.93 0.58 -27.56
N ALA A 135 1.70 -0.72 -27.39
CA ALA A 135 1.83 -1.70 -28.47
C ALA A 135 0.75 -1.56 -29.56
N PHE A 136 -0.48 -1.16 -29.20
CA PHE A 136 -1.55 -0.90 -30.17
C PHE A 136 -1.33 0.41 -30.94
N ILE A 137 -0.94 1.48 -30.24
CA ILE A 137 -0.63 2.78 -30.86
C ILE A 137 0.58 2.66 -31.77
N GLY A 138 1.65 1.99 -31.34
CA GLY A 138 2.84 1.76 -32.16
C GLY A 138 2.54 0.99 -33.46
N ARG A 139 1.63 0.00 -33.39
CA ARG A 139 1.17 -0.74 -34.58
C ARG A 139 0.32 0.12 -35.52
N GLN A 140 -0.57 0.97 -35.01
CA GLN A 140 -1.31 1.90 -35.86
C GLN A 140 -0.38 2.90 -36.56
N VAL A 141 0.58 3.50 -35.85
CA VAL A 141 1.50 4.51 -36.43
C VAL A 141 2.36 3.91 -37.55
N GLN A 142 2.83 2.67 -37.41
CA GLN A 142 3.55 1.96 -38.48
C GLN A 142 2.66 1.65 -39.69
N GLN A 143 1.38 1.30 -39.48
CA GLN A 143 0.44 1.01 -40.56
C GLN A 143 0.09 2.28 -41.37
N TYR A 144 0.05 3.44 -40.71
CA TYR A 144 -0.13 4.72 -41.39
C TYR A 144 1.10 5.13 -42.20
N HIS A 145 2.33 4.96 -41.70
CA HIS A 145 3.53 5.27 -42.49
C HIS A 145 3.64 4.41 -43.76
N HIS A 146 3.32 3.12 -43.68
CA HIS A 146 3.43 2.24 -44.85
C HIS A 146 2.40 2.52 -45.95
N ARG A 147 1.31 3.25 -45.65
CA ARG A 147 0.28 3.67 -46.61
C ARG A 147 0.57 5.00 -47.31
N VAL A 148 1.53 5.79 -46.85
CA VAL A 148 1.81 7.14 -47.38
C VAL A 148 3.01 7.16 -48.33
N ASP A 149 3.85 6.11 -48.34
CA ASP A 149 5.06 5.97 -49.19
C ASP A 149 4.88 5.08 -50.44
N GLY A 150 3.67 4.98 -51.00
CA GLY A 150 3.42 4.18 -52.22
C GLY A 150 3.03 5.00 -53.45
N PRO A 151 3.95 5.27 -54.39
CA PRO A 151 3.65 5.45 -55.81
C PRO A 151 3.65 4.11 -56.57
#